data_AF-A0A1Y4HRQ1-F1
#
_entry.id   AF-A0A1Y4HRQ1-F1
#
_cell.length_a   1.000
_cell.length_b   1.000
_cell.length_c   1.000
_cell.angle_alpha   90.00
_cell.angle_beta   90.00
_cell.angle_gamma   90.00
#
_symmetry.space_group_name_H-M   'P 1'
#
loop_
_entity.id
_entity.type
_entity.pdbx_description
1 polymer ?
#
loop_
_entity_poly.entity_id
_entity_poly.type
_entity_poly.pdbx_seq_one_letter_code
_entity_poly.pdbx_strand_id
1 'polypeptide(L)' 'MRSKNIRIDTAFMGYGHYKIVVTYSGFIKEAISGDMDLIRRLKSEDKKEREEATAEAIAYVESQSL' A
#
# COMPACT_ATOMS: atom_id res chain seq x y z
N MET A 1 -21.32 3.28 -10.13
CA MET A 1 -20.09 3.64 -9.38
C MET A 1 -18.91 3.08 -10.16
N ARG A 2 -17.97 3.92 -10.63
CA ARG A 2 -16.72 3.40 -11.21
C ARG A 2 -15.92 2.78 -10.08
N SER A 3 -15.81 1.45 -10.05
CA SER A 3 -14.82 0.78 -9.20
C SER A 3 -13.46 1.41 -9.53
N LYS A 4 -12.89 2.17 -8.59
CA LYS A 4 -11.50 2.61 -8.73
C LYS A 4 -10.68 1.32 -8.79
N ASN A 5 -10.12 1.00 -9.96
CA ASN A 5 -9.18 -0.11 -10.08
C ASN A 5 -7.88 0.36 -9.42
N ILE A 6 -7.81 0.18 -8.09
CA ILE A 6 -6.62 0.43 -7.29
C ILE A 6 -6.01 -0.93 -6.99
N ARG A 7 -4.75 -1.08 -7.34
CA ARG A 7 -3.95 -2.25 -6.99
C ARG A 7 -2.80 -1.80 -6.10
N ILE A 8 -2.58 -2.54 -5.02
CA ILE A 8 -1.45 -2.35 -4.11
C ILE A 8 -0.51 -3.53 -4.27
N ASP A 9 0.75 -3.23 -4.52
CA ASP A 9 1.84 -4.20 -4.51
C ASP A 9 2.91 -3.77 -3.49
N THR A 10 3.63 -4.75 -2.93
CA THR A 10 4.72 -4.50 -1.98
C THR A 10 5.98 -5.22 -2.44
N ALA A 11 7.13 -4.53 -2.39
CA ALA A 11 8.42 -5.08 -2.76
C ALA A 11 9.41 -4.90 -1.62
N PHE A 12 10.07 -5.97 -1.19
CA PHE A 12 11.09 -5.90 -0.14
C PHE A 12 12.35 -5.19 -0.67
N MET A 13 12.83 -4.19 0.08
CA MET A 13 13.99 -3.37 -0.27
C MET A 13 15.24 -3.69 0.56
N GLY A 14 15.08 -4.40 1.70
CA GLY A 14 16.18 -4.70 2.64
C GLY A 14 15.99 -4.03 4.00
N TYR A 15 16.65 -4.54 5.04
CA TYR A 15 16.66 -3.96 6.41
C TYR A 15 15.27 -3.65 6.97
N GLY A 16 14.26 -4.48 6.70
CA GLY A 16 12.88 -4.26 7.14
C GLY A 16 12.11 -3.20 6.35
N HIS A 17 12.70 -2.63 5.29
CA HIS A 17 12.04 -1.65 4.43
C HIS A 17 11.36 -2.32 3.24
N TYR A 18 10.18 -1.81 2.91
CA TYR A 18 9.38 -2.21 1.77
C TYR A 18 9.00 -1.00 0.93
N LYS A 19 9.06 -1.15 -0.38
CA LYS A 19 8.41 -0.24 -1.31
C LYS A 19 6.94 -0.62 -1.43
N ILE A 20 6.05 0.33 -1.17
CA ILE A 20 4.60 0.22 -1.41
C ILE A 20 4.33 0.90 -2.75
N VAL A 21 3.69 0.18 -3.66
CA VAL A 21 3.33 0.68 -4.99
C VAL A 21 1.81 0.68 -5.11
N VAL A 22 1.24 1.87 -5.33
CA VAL A 22 -0.20 2.04 -5.55
C VAL A 22 -0.42 2.39 -7.02
N THR A 23 -1.06 1.47 -7.73
CA THR A 23 -1.42 1.65 -9.15
C THR A 23 -2.86 2.11 -9.24
N TYR A 24 -3.06 3.33 -9.75
CA TYR A 24 -4.37 3.88 -10.10
C TYR A 24 -4.63 3.69 -11.60
N SER A 25 -5.85 3.95 -12.06
CA SER A 25 -6.29 3.79 -13.45
C SER A 25 -5.68 4.82 -14.44
N GLY A 26 -4.45 5.26 -14.23
CA GLY A 26 -3.76 6.22 -15.10
C GLY A 26 -2.41 6.71 -14.58
N PHE A 27 -2.06 6.42 -13.32
CA PHE A 27 -0.76 6.76 -12.75
C PHE A 27 -0.39 5.79 -11.63
N ILE A 28 0.90 5.74 -11.30
CA ILE A 28 1.45 4.95 -10.21
C ILE A 28 2.04 5.92 -9.19
N LYS A 29 1.83 5.66 -7.91
CA LYS A 29 2.56 6.29 -6.82
C LYS A 29 3.32 5.24 -6.03
N GLU A 30 4.47 5.63 -5.50
CA GLU A 30 5.30 4.76 -4.67
C GLU A 30 5.81 5.49 -3.43
N ALA A 31 5.98 4.75 -2.35
CA ALA A 31 6.65 5.22 -1.14
C ALA A 31 7.44 4.07 -0.50
N ILE A 32 8.49 4.42 0.27
CA ILE A 32 9.28 3.45 1.03
C ILE A 32 8.81 3.50 2.48
N SER A 33 8.30 2.39 2.99
CA SER A 33 7.87 2.25 4.38
C SER A 33 8.74 1.24 5.12
N GLY A 34 9.11 1.57 6.36
CA GLY A 34 9.67 0.64 7.34
C GLY A 34 8.62 0.02 8.26
N ASP A 35 7.34 0.32 8.03
CA ASP A 35 6.23 -0.21 8.83
C ASP A 35 5.93 -1.67 8.43
N MET A 36 6.60 -2.59 9.10
CA MET A 36 6.40 -4.02 8.87
C MET A 36 5.03 -4.53 9.31
N ASP A 37 4.34 -3.86 10.25
CA ASP A 37 3.00 -4.27 10.65
C ASP A 37 1.99 -3.94 9.55
N LEU A 38 2.07 -2.74 8.97
CA LEU A 38 1.27 -2.38 7.79
C LEU A 38 1.48 -3.37 6.65
N ILE A 39 2.73 -3.75 6.35
CA ILE A 39 3.03 -4.75 5.31
C ILE A 39 2.44 -6.12 5.63
N ARG A 40 2.45 -6.54 6.90
CA ARG A 40 1.83 -7.79 7.36
C ARG A 40 0.30 -7.73 7.18
N ARG A 41 -0.34 -6.64 7.60
CA ARG A 41 -1.80 -6.44 7.49
C ARG A 41 -2.28 -6.40 6.04
N LEU A 42 -1.50 -5.80 5.14
CA LEU A 42 -1.79 -5.82 3.69
C LEU A 42 -1.87 -7.25 3.12
N LYS A 43 -1.19 -8.21 3.75
CA LYS A 43 -1.21 -9.64 3.39
C LYS A 43 -2.09 -10.48 4.30
N SER A 44 -2.86 -9.85 5.20
CA SER A 44 -3.75 -10.57 6.12
C SER A 44 -4.81 -11.34 5.34
N GLU A 45 -5.17 -12.51 5.85
CA GLU A 45 -6.32 -13.28 5.34
C GLU A 45 -7.64 -12.63 5.74
N ASP A 46 -7.66 -11.92 6.89
CA ASP A 46 -8.83 -11.16 7.34
C ASP A 46 -9.11 -10.00 6.38
N LYS A 47 -10.32 -10.02 5.80
CA LYS A 47 -10.72 -9.05 4.80
C LYS A 47 -10.80 -7.64 5.37
N LYS A 48 -11.31 -7.47 6.59
CA LYS A 48 -11.47 -6.15 7.21
C LYS A 48 -10.11 -5.54 7.52
N GLU A 49 -9.21 -6.31 8.12
CA GLU A 49 -7.85 -5.88 8.41
C GLU A 49 -7.11 -5.48 7.12
N ARG A 50 -7.27 -6.27 6.05
CA ARG A 50 -6.66 -5.97 4.74
C ARG A 50 -7.24 -4.72 4.09
N GLU A 51 -8.56 -4.48 4.18
CA GLU A 51 -9.20 -3.26 3.67
C GLU A 51 -8.77 -2.00 4.43
N GLU A 52 -8.66 -2.08 5.76
CA GLU A 52 -8.15 -1.00 6.60
C GLU A 52 -6.68 -0.70 6.27
N ALA A 53 -5.83 -1.72 6.17
CA ALA A 53 -4.43 -1.57 5.78
C ALA A 53 -4.27 -1.03 4.33
N THR A 54 -5.17 -1.41 3.43
CA THR A 54 -5.20 -0.87 2.06
C THR A 54 -5.46 0.64 2.08
N ALA A 55 -6.45 1.10 2.85
CA ALA A 55 -6.75 2.52 2.98
C ALA A 55 -5.59 3.30 3.61
N GLU A 56 -4.96 2.74 4.64
CA GLU A 56 -3.79 3.30 5.31
C GLU A 56 -2.59 3.42 4.38
N ALA A 57 -2.27 2.37 3.61
CA ALA A 57 -1.18 2.36 2.66
C ALA A 57 -1.37 3.39 1.53
N ILE A 58 -2.60 3.56 1.04
CA ILE A 58 -2.94 4.59 0.06
C ILE A 58 -2.72 5.97 0.65
N ALA A 59 -3.25 6.24 1.85
CA ALA A 59 -3.09 7.54 2.52
C ALA A 59 -1.61 7.85 2.77
N TYR A 60 -0.83 6.84 3.18
CA TYR A 60 0.61 6.98 3.36
C TYR A 60 1.31 7.36 2.06
N VAL A 61 1.12 6.60 0.98
CA VAL A 61 1.75 6.88 -0.32
C VAL A 61 1.31 8.23 -0.88
N GLU A 62 0.05 8.62 -0.68
CA GLU A 62 -0.43 9.95 -1.06
C GLU A 62 0.23 11.07 -0.25
N SER A 63 0.52 10.84 1.05
CA SER A 63 1.20 11.81 1.93
C SER A 63 2.70 11.98 1.64
N GLN A 64 3.36 10.94 1.12
CA GLN A 64 4.80 10.95 0.82
C GLN A 64 5.12 11.57 -0.55
N SER A 65 4.11 11.81 -1.37
CA SER A 65 4.24 12.43 -2.68
C SER A 65 4.40 13.94 -2.51
N LEU A 66 5.65 14.44 -2.59
CA LEU A 66 5.97 15.85 -2.84
C LEU A 66 5.35 16.36 -4.15
#